data_AF-A0A3P7JHU2-F1
#
_entry.id   AF-A0A3P7JHU2-F1
#
_cell.length_a   1.000
_cell.length_b   1.000
_cell.length_c   1.000
_cell.angle_alpha   90.00
_cell.angle_beta   90.00
_cell.angle_gamma   90.00
#
_symmetry.space_group_name_H-M   'P 1'
#
loop_
_entity.id
_entity.type
_entity.pdbx_description
1 polymer ?
#
loop_
_entity_poly.entity_id
_entity_poly.type
_entity_poly.pdbx_seq_one_letter_code
_entity_poly.pdbx_strand_id
1 'polypeptide(L)'
;MISRNLGPELGGAVGILFYLGTTIAASMYLTGAVEIFLLYIMPEAKLFESIYNNFRLFGSVLLLLVGMIVLAGVKVVNKFALPLVFVVLLCIFSAFLGAFVKFNGTDQLK
;
A
#
# COMPACT_ATOMS: atom_id res chain seq x y z
N MET A 1 -17.48 19.56 -0.79
CA MET A 1 -17.16 20.47 -1.92
C MET A 1 -17.94 20.09 -3.18
N ILE A 2 -17.91 18.83 -3.64
CA ILE A 2 -18.63 18.37 -4.85
C ILE A 2 -20.17 18.47 -4.75
N SER A 3 -20.79 17.91 -3.70
CA SER A 3 -22.25 17.89 -3.55
C SER A 3 -22.92 19.27 -3.50
N ARG A 4 -22.17 20.32 -3.12
CA ARG A 4 -22.67 21.71 -3.10
C ARG A 4 -22.62 22.39 -4.47
N ASN A 5 -21.75 21.95 -5.37
CA ASN A 5 -21.55 22.55 -6.70
C ASN A 5 -22.28 21.81 -7.83
N LEU A 6 -22.49 20.50 -7.71
CA LEU A 6 -23.11 19.66 -8.75
C LEU A 6 -24.51 19.14 -8.37
N GLY A 7 -25.03 19.53 -7.21
CA GLY A 7 -26.31 19.06 -6.68
C GLY A 7 -26.22 17.71 -5.95
N PRO A 8 -27.26 17.35 -5.17
CA PRO A 8 -27.28 16.17 -4.32
C PRO A 8 -27.25 14.86 -5.12
N GLU A 9 -27.82 14.85 -6.32
CA GLU A 9 -27.93 13.67 -7.19
C GLU A 9 -26.56 13.20 -7.69
N LEU A 10 -25.79 14.11 -8.30
CA LEU A 10 -24.43 13.83 -8.76
C LEU A 10 -23.44 13.70 -7.60
N GLY A 11 -23.62 14.47 -6.52
CA GLY A 11 -22.79 14.38 -5.33
C GLY A 11 -22.87 13.02 -4.63
N GLY A 12 -24.07 12.45 -4.52
CA GLY A 12 -24.30 11.13 -3.93
C GLY A 12 -23.70 10.01 -4.78
N ALA A 13 -23.96 10.01 -6.09
CA ALA A 13 -23.43 8.99 -7.00
C ALA A 13 -21.89 8.97 -7.03
N VAL A 14 -21.25 10.13 -7.14
CA VAL A 14 -19.78 10.24 -7.11
C VAL A 14 -19.21 9.82 -5.75
N GLY A 15 -19.92 10.14 -4.65
CA GLY A 15 -19.51 9.75 -3.31
C GLY A 15 -19.44 8.23 -3.12
N ILE A 16 -20.46 7.49 -3.58
CA ILE A 16 -20.50 6.03 -3.48
C ILE A 16 -19.38 5.40 -4.34
N LEU A 17 -19.18 5.89 -5.55
CA LEU A 17 -18.10 5.43 -6.43
C LEU A 17 -16.72 5.67 -5.81
N PHE A 18 -16.50 6.84 -5.21
CA PHE A 18 -15.24 7.15 -4.54
C PHE A 18 -15.01 6.28 -3.30
N TYR A 19 -16.06 6.02 -2.52
CA TYR A 19 -15.97 5.13 -1.36
C TYR A 19 -15.59 3.70 -1.76
N LEU A 20 -16.26 3.12 -2.76
CA LEU A 20 -15.93 1.78 -3.24
C LEU A 20 -14.53 1.74 -3.85
N GLY A 21 -14.15 2.75 -4.65
CA GLY A 21 -12.83 2.84 -5.26
C GLY A 21 -11.70 2.87 -4.22
N THR A 22 -11.84 3.72 -3.20
CA THR A 22 -10.84 3.80 -2.11
C THR A 22 -10.79 2.53 -1.26
N THR A 23 -11.93 1.87 -1.04
CA THR A 23 -11.99 0.58 -0.33
C THR A 23 -11.25 -0.53 -1.09
N ILE A 24 -11.46 -0.63 -2.41
CA ILE A 24 -10.76 -1.61 -3.24
C ILE A 24 -9.26 -1.29 -3.31
N ALA A 25 -8.88 -0.01 -3.45
CA ALA A 25 -7.49 0.41 -3.43
C ALA A 25 -6.79 0.05 -2.11
N ALA A 26 -7.46 0.23 -0.97
CA ALA A 26 -6.92 -0.16 0.34
C ALA A 26 -6.65 -1.68 0.41
N SER A 27 -7.56 -2.51 -0.12
CA SER A 27 -7.35 -3.96 -0.20
C SER A 27 -6.13 -4.33 -1.07
N MET A 28 -5.90 -3.61 -2.17
CA MET A 28 -4.75 -3.81 -3.04
C MET A 28 -3.44 -3.46 -2.31
N TYR A 29 -3.39 -2.34 -1.58
CA TYR A 29 -2.20 -1.93 -0.83
C TYR A 29 -1.85 -2.93 0.29
N LEU A 30 -2.85 -3.43 1.02
CA LEU A 30 -2.67 -4.46 2.04
C LEU A 30 -2.10 -5.75 1.46
N THR A 31 -2.65 -6.21 0.32
CA THR A 31 -2.21 -7.46 -0.31
C THR A 31 -0.80 -7.33 -0.88
N GLY A 32 -0.46 -6.20 -1.49
CA GLY A 32 0.90 -5.91 -1.96
C GLY A 32 1.92 -5.84 -0.82
N ALA A 33 1.54 -5.29 0.33
CA ALA A 33 2.41 -5.30 1.51
C ALA A 33 2.70 -6.72 2.01
N VAL A 34 1.68 -7.59 2.03
CA VAL A 34 1.83 -9.02 2.40
C VAL A 34 2.70 -9.78 1.38
N GLU A 35 2.55 -9.48 0.09
CA GLU A 35 3.40 -10.06 -0.96
C GLU A 35 4.87 -9.72 -0.74
N ILE A 36 5.17 -8.43 -0.53
CA ILE A 36 6.55 -7.98 -0.32
C ILE A 36 7.12 -8.62 0.95
N PHE A 37 6.32 -8.69 2.02
CA PHE A 37 6.71 -9.28 3.28
C PHE A 37 7.05 -10.78 3.16
N LEU A 38 6.18 -11.57 2.53
CA LEU A 38 6.33 -13.02 2.42
C LEU A 38 7.33 -13.47 1.35
N LEU A 39 7.56 -12.68 0.30
CA LEU A 39 8.46 -13.07 -0.79
C LEU A 39 9.87 -12.51 -0.63
N TYR A 40 10.02 -11.29 -0.11
CA TYR A 40 11.31 -10.58 -0.10
C TYR A 40 11.88 -10.35 1.30
N ILE A 41 11.05 -10.22 2.34
CA ILE A 41 11.55 -9.92 3.70
C ILE A 41 11.76 -11.20 4.50
N MET A 42 10.72 -12.05 4.63
CA MET A 42 10.79 -13.29 5.41
C MET A 42 10.09 -14.45 4.69
N PRO A 43 10.77 -15.13 3.75
CA PRO A 43 10.20 -16.27 3.03
C PRO A 43 9.95 -17.50 3.91
N GLU A 44 10.61 -17.58 5.07
CA GLU A 44 10.44 -18.67 6.05
C GLU A 44 9.16 -18.54 6.90
N ALA A 45 8.52 -17.37 6.92
CA ALA A 45 7.30 -17.13 7.69
C ALA A 45 6.03 -17.80 7.10
N LYS A 46 6.18 -18.58 6.02
CA LYS A 46 5.07 -19.29 5.37
C LYS A 46 4.61 -20.44 6.27
N LEU A 47 3.38 -20.35 6.77
CA LEU A 47 2.78 -21.34 7.68
C LEU A 47 2.08 -22.48 6.93
N PHE A 48 1.61 -22.22 5.71
CA PHE A 48 0.93 -23.20 4.87
C PHE A 48 1.75 -23.50 3.60
N GLU A 49 1.61 -24.72 3.07
CA GLU A 49 2.17 -25.08 1.76
C GLU A 49 1.50 -24.29 0.62
N SER A 50 0.19 -24.00 0.75
CA SER A 50 -0.53 -23.17 -0.21
C SER A 50 -0.26 -21.69 0.01
N ILE A 51 0.36 -21.04 -0.97
CA ILE A 51 0.63 -19.60 -0.96
C ILE A 51 -0.67 -18.79 -0.77
N TYR A 52 -1.77 -19.18 -1.41
CA TYR A 52 -3.05 -18.48 -1.30
C TYR A 52 -3.58 -18.42 0.14
N ASN A 53 -3.38 -19.48 0.92
CA ASN A 53 -3.85 -19.52 2.30
C ASN A 53 -3.01 -18.60 3.20
N ASN A 54 -1.70 -18.52 2.95
CA ASN A 54 -0.83 -17.56 3.64
C ASN A 54 -1.24 -16.12 3.34
N PHE A 55 -1.51 -15.79 2.08
CA PHE A 55 -1.95 -14.45 1.68
C PHE A 55 -3.26 -14.04 2.37
N ARG A 56 -4.24 -14.95 2.46
CA ARG A 56 -5.50 -14.70 3.16
C ARG A 56 -5.29 -14.49 4.66
N LEU A 57 -4.49 -15.36 5.31
CA LEU A 57 -4.23 -15.25 6.74
C LEU A 57 -3.51 -13.94 7.08
N PHE A 58 -2.33 -13.70 6.49
CA PHE A 58 -1.54 -12.51 6.76
C PHE A 58 -2.27 -11.23 6.32
N GLY A 59 -3.01 -11.26 5.21
CA GLY A 59 -3.84 -10.15 4.76
C GLY A 59 -4.95 -9.79 5.75
N SER A 60 -5.66 -10.79 6.30
CA SER A 60 -6.72 -10.55 7.30
C SER A 60 -6.18 -10.03 8.63
N VAL A 61 -5.04 -10.56 9.08
CA VAL A 61 -4.36 -10.09 10.30
C VAL A 61 -3.88 -8.65 10.12
N LEU A 62 -3.26 -8.33 8.99
CA LEU A 62 -2.80 -6.97 8.68
C LEU A 62 -3.97 -5.99 8.59
N LEU A 63 -5.08 -6.38 7.96
CA LEU A 63 -6.30 -5.58 7.88
C LEU A 63 -6.84 -5.24 9.28
N LEU A 64 -6.91 -6.22 10.19
CA LEU A 64 -7.34 -6.00 11.57
C LEU A 64 -6.40 -5.04 12.31
N LEU A 65 -5.09 -5.22 12.16
CA LEU A 65 -4.10 -4.33 12.79
C LEU A 65 -4.23 -2.89 12.30
N VAL A 66 -4.30 -2.69 10.98
CA VAL A 66 -4.49 -1.35 10.39
C VAL A 66 -5.84 -0.76 10.82
N GLY A 67 -6.89 -1.56 10.87
CA GLY A 67 -8.20 -1.15 11.40
C GLY A 67 -8.09 -0.64 12.83
N MET A 68 -7.43 -1.38 13.72
CA MET A 68 -7.22 -0.96 15.12
C MET A 68 -6.40 0.33 15.23
N ILE A 69 -5.37 0.51 14.40
CA ILE A 69 -4.56 1.74 14.36
C ILE A 69 -5.42 2.95 13.97
N VAL A 70 -6.29 2.80 12.96
CA VAL A 70 -7.17 3.88 12.52
C VAL A 70 -8.21 4.22 13.60
N LEU A 71 -8.75 3.21 14.30
CA LEU A 71 -9.68 3.41 15.42
C LEU A 71 -9.03 4.11 16.62
N ALA A 72 -7.75 3.85 16.90
CA ALA A 72 -7.01 4.48 18.01
C ALA A 72 -6.73 5.99 17.78
N GLY A 73 -6.73 6.45 16.52
CA GLY A 73 -6.75 7.87 16.20
C GLY A 73 -5.82 8.28 15.07
N VAL A 74 -6.37 9.03 14.11
CA VAL A 74 -5.68 9.47 12.87
C VAL A 74 -4.57 10.50 13.10
N LYS A 75 -4.48 11.08 14.31
CA LYS A 75 -3.46 12.11 14.64
C LYS A 75 -2.04 11.55 14.59
N VAL A 76 -1.85 10.31 15.05
CA VAL A 76 -0.54 9.64 15.01
C VAL A 76 -0.15 9.36 13.57
N VAL A 77 -1.07 8.81 12.77
CA VAL A 77 -0.85 8.50 11.35
C VAL A 77 -0.46 9.76 10.57
N ASN A 78 -1.13 10.89 10.82
CA ASN A 78 -0.83 12.15 10.14
C ASN A 78 0.57 12.69 10.48
N LYS A 79 1.10 12.42 11.68
CA LYS A 79 2.46 12.81 12.06
C LYS A 79 3.52 12.02 11.29
N PHE A 80 3.25 10.75 10.97
CA PHE A 80 4.15 9.88 10.21
C PHE A 80 4.02 10.05 8.68
N ALA A 81 3.03 10.78 8.18
CA ALA A 81 2.84 10.96 6.74
C ALA A 81 4.03 11.66 6.06
N LEU A 82 4.57 12.73 6.66
CA LEU A 82 5.67 13.51 6.09
C LEU A 82 6.97 12.69 5.90
N PRO A 83 7.49 11.96 6.90
CA PRO A 83 8.68 11.14 6.70
C PRO A 83 8.46 10.01 5.68
N LEU A 84 7.25 9.44 5.59
CA LEU A 84 6.93 8.44 4.55
C LEU A 84 7.10 9.01 3.13
N VAL A 85 6.65 10.25 2.90
CA VAL A 85 6.82 10.92 1.60
C VAL A 85 8.30 11.08 1.26
N PHE A 86 9.14 11.44 2.24
CA PHE A 86 10.58 11.55 2.02
C PHE A 86 11.22 10.21 1.62
N VAL A 87 10.82 9.10 2.24
CA VAL A 87 11.27 7.75 1.86
C VAL A 87 10.90 7.42 0.41
N VAL A 88 9.65 7.71 0.00
CA VAL A 88 9.21 7.44 -1.38
C VAL A 88 10.02 8.27 -2.39
N LEU A 89 10.29 9.55 -2.10
CA LEU A 89 11.12 10.39 -2.96
C LEU A 89 12.54 9.83 -3.09
N LEU A 90 13.15 9.39 -1.99
CA LEU A 90 14.47 8.76 -2.03
C LEU A 90 14.47 7.46 -2.84
N CYS A 91 13.43 6.62 -2.73
CA CYS A 91 13.29 5.43 -3.56
C CYS A 91 13.25 5.78 -5.06
N ILE A 92 12.50 6.82 -5.44
CA ILE A 92 12.43 7.30 -6.83
C ILE A 92 13.80 7.80 -7.31
N PHE A 93 14.50 8.63 -6.51
CA PHE A 93 15.84 9.10 -6.85
C PHE A 93 16.84 7.95 -6.99
N SER A 94 16.80 6.96 -6.10
CA SER A 94 17.67 5.79 -6.16
C SER A 94 17.44 4.97 -7.44
N ALA A 95 16.20 4.83 -7.90
CA ALA A 95 15.89 4.17 -9.17
C ALA A 95 16.49 4.92 -10.38
N PHE A 96 16.38 6.25 -10.42
CA PHE A 96 17.00 7.06 -11.47
C PHE A 96 18.53 6.97 -11.43
N LEU A 97 19.16 7.10 -10.26
CA LEU A 97 20.60 6.94 -10.13
C LEU A 97 21.06 5.54 -10.54
N GLY A 98 20.32 4.49 -10.19
CA GLY A 98 20.58 3.13 -10.64
C GLY A 98 20.57 2.99 -12.17
N ALA A 99 19.63 3.65 -12.85
CA ALA A 99 19.57 3.68 -14.31
C ALA A 99 20.75 4.42 -14.95
N PHE A 100 21.20 5.53 -14.37
CA PHE A 100 22.35 6.29 -14.90
C PHE A 100 23.71 5.63 -14.60
N VAL A 101 23.89 5.03 -13.42
CA VAL A 101 25.15 4.39 -13.01
C VAL A 101 25.40 3.10 -13.82
N LYS A 102 24.36 2.38 -14.24
CA LYS A 102 24.48 1.15 -15.05
C LYS A 102 24.04 1.31 -16.52
N PHE A 103 24.41 2.41 -17.17
CA PHE A 103 24.09 2.62 -18.59
C PHE A 103 24.70 1.57 -19.53
N ASN A 104 25.77 0.87 -19.11
CA ASN A 104 26.50 -0.11 -19.92
C ASN A 104 26.31 -1.59 -19.52
N GLY A 105 25.32 -1.90 -18.68
CA GLY A 105 25.06 -3.28 -18.22
C GLY A 105 26.09 -3.84 -17.24
N THR A 106 25.71 -4.84 -16.45
CA THR A 106 26.62 -5.57 -15.55
C THR A 106 26.11 -7.00 -15.41
N ASP A 107 26.94 -7.97 -15.81
CA ASP A 107 26.70 -9.42 -15.75
C ASP A 107 26.83 -10.03 -14.34
N GLN A 108 26.52 -9.25 -13.31
CA GLN A 108 26.56 -9.67 -11.91
C GLN A 108 25.20 -9.32 -11.31
N LEU A 109 24.18 -10.06 -11.73
CA LEU A 109 22.90 -10.15 -11.03
C LEU A 109 22.95 -11.47 -10.26
N LYS A 110 23.17 -11.37 -8.95
CA LYS A 110 23.03 -12.47 -8.01
C LYS A 110 21.72 -12.29 -7.24
#